data_AF-A0A150RDT3-F1
#
_entry.id   AF-A0A150RDT3-F1
#
_cell.length_a   1.000
_cell.length_b   1.000
_cell.length_c   1.000
_cell.angle_alpha   90.00
_cell.angle_beta   90.00
_cell.angle_gamma   90.00
#
_symmetry.space_group_name_H-M   'P 1'
#
loop_
_entity.id
_entity.type
_entity.pdbx_description
1 polymer ?
#
loop_
_entity_poly.entity_id
_entity_poly.type
_entity_poly.pdbx_seq_one_letter_code
_entity_poly.pdbx_strand_id
1 'polypeptide(L)'
;MADGYSAWVEIHPRAGVGLVLLASYSETDREALLGKVRAALRQAGVTAPRKERPSPRLESAFQASVALYERFEPARYEELFARSFLDRVSPAAFEEIVQRLRKDHGACKPGAALSSKGAREAKFAMACERGRMVAKLTLDTETSRVNTFRFSAVAPPTEAMKRAAEQVVALAAGQRKTTLQQVFSRAADVGAVEQELEDLRERHGRCRLGGSTDSDGEHEHAFRLACERGGNMVMKLELDAGEPGRVRELELEAAPQTGRCPRKP
;
A
#
# COMPACT_ATOMS: atom_id res chain seq x y z
N MET A 1 -29.15 -55.93 4.46
CA MET A 1 -28.36 -54.71 4.17
C MET A 1 -29.22 -53.54 4.56
N ALA A 2 -28.80 -52.73 5.54
CA ALA A 2 -29.60 -51.58 5.97
C ALA A 2 -29.35 -50.42 5.03
N ASP A 3 -30.41 -49.85 4.47
CA ASP A 3 -30.38 -48.55 3.80
C ASP A 3 -29.87 -47.52 4.80
N GLY A 4 -28.70 -46.94 4.51
CA GLY A 4 -28.03 -45.99 5.38
C GLY A 4 -28.05 -44.60 4.74
N TYR A 5 -28.63 -43.64 5.44
CA TYR A 5 -28.48 -42.23 5.08
C TYR A 5 -27.21 -41.67 5.70
N SER A 6 -26.41 -40.98 4.89
CA SER A 6 -25.25 -40.23 5.35
C SER A 6 -25.37 -38.77 4.93
N ALA A 7 -24.97 -37.88 5.85
CA ALA A 7 -24.87 -36.46 5.61
C ALA A 7 -23.45 -36.01 5.93
N TRP A 8 -22.93 -35.12 5.11
CA TRP A 8 -21.62 -34.51 5.30
C TRP A 8 -21.71 -33.02 5.05
N VAL A 9 -21.08 -32.23 5.93
CA VAL A 9 -21.06 -30.77 5.84
C VAL A 9 -19.63 -30.29 5.96
N GLU A 10 -19.18 -29.51 4.97
CA GLU A 10 -17.89 -28.82 4.98
C GLU A 10 -18.14 -27.32 4.84
N ILE A 11 -17.67 -26.52 5.79
CA ILE A 11 -17.81 -25.07 5.76
C ILE A 11 -16.46 -24.43 5.48
N HIS A 12 -16.43 -23.50 4.53
CA HIS A 12 -15.27 -22.68 4.18
C HIS A 12 -15.56 -21.20 4.49
N PRO A 13 -15.45 -20.74 5.75
CA PRO A 13 -15.86 -19.39 6.15
C PRO A 13 -15.12 -18.28 5.40
N ARG A 14 -13.84 -18.53 5.09
CA ARG A 14 -12.98 -17.62 4.32
C ARG A 14 -13.49 -17.38 2.90
N ALA A 15 -13.99 -18.42 2.23
CA ALA A 15 -14.62 -18.29 0.92
C ALA A 15 -16.11 -17.91 1.01
N GLY A 16 -16.73 -18.08 2.18
CA GLY A 16 -18.17 -17.90 2.36
C GLY A 16 -19.00 -18.99 1.69
N VAL A 17 -18.43 -20.18 1.57
CA VAL A 17 -19.03 -21.33 0.86
C VAL A 17 -19.22 -22.46 1.86
N GLY A 18 -20.34 -23.16 1.76
CA GLY A 18 -20.59 -24.42 2.47
C GLY A 18 -20.93 -25.52 1.46
N LEU A 19 -20.42 -26.72 1.69
CA LEU A 19 -20.74 -27.92 0.91
C LEU A 19 -21.56 -28.84 1.80
N VAL A 20 -22.70 -29.26 1.29
CA VAL A 20 -23.56 -30.25 1.93
C VAL A 20 -23.71 -31.41 0.97
N LEU A 21 -23.35 -32.60 1.41
CA LEU A 21 -23.57 -33.84 0.68
C LEU A 21 -24.53 -34.72 1.46
N LEU A 22 -25.59 -35.16 0.80
CA LEU A 22 -26.57 -36.12 1.32
C LEU A 22 -26.53 -37.35 0.41
N ALA A 23 -26.32 -38.53 0.97
CA ALA A 23 -26.28 -39.78 0.21
C ALA A 23 -27.08 -40.87 0.93
N SER A 24 -27.95 -41.56 0.20
CA SER A 24 -28.76 -42.68 0.68
C SER A 24 -28.14 -44.05 0.38
N TYR A 25 -26.99 -44.08 -0.32
CA TYR A 25 -26.32 -45.31 -0.73
C TYR A 25 -25.00 -45.50 0.04
N SER A 26 -24.90 -46.63 0.75
CA SER A 26 -23.82 -46.91 1.70
C SER A 26 -22.44 -47.09 1.07
N GLU A 27 -22.35 -47.45 -0.21
CA GLU A 27 -21.08 -47.62 -0.94
C GLU A 27 -20.67 -46.38 -1.74
N THR A 28 -21.28 -45.22 -1.48
CA THR A 28 -20.88 -43.98 -2.16
C THR A 28 -19.44 -43.62 -1.78
N ASP A 29 -18.53 -43.56 -2.76
CA ASP A 29 -17.19 -42.98 -2.58
C ASP A 29 -17.30 -41.45 -2.42
N ARG A 30 -17.56 -41.06 -1.18
CA ARG A 30 -17.76 -39.68 -0.75
C ARG A 30 -16.56 -38.80 -1.06
N GLU A 31 -15.34 -39.28 -0.82
CA GLU A 31 -14.14 -38.46 -1.02
C GLU A 31 -13.88 -38.21 -2.49
N ALA A 32 -14.12 -39.19 -3.37
CA ALA A 32 -14.05 -38.97 -4.81
C ALA A 32 -15.05 -37.92 -5.29
N LEU A 33 -16.30 -37.97 -4.79
CA LEU A 33 -17.34 -37.00 -5.15
C LEU A 33 -17.03 -35.60 -4.63
N LEU A 34 -16.71 -35.45 -3.34
CA LEU A 34 -16.32 -34.17 -2.75
C LEU A 34 -15.05 -33.63 -3.41
N GLY A 35 -14.09 -34.49 -3.77
CA GLY A 35 -12.88 -34.13 -4.49
C GLY A 35 -13.17 -33.47 -5.84
N LYS A 36 -14.09 -34.05 -6.63
CA LYS A 36 -14.55 -33.47 -7.91
C LYS A 36 -15.23 -32.12 -7.72
N VAL A 37 -16.12 -32.02 -6.73
CA VAL A 37 -16.82 -30.75 -6.42
C VAL A 37 -15.83 -29.67 -5.98
N ARG A 38 -14.90 -29.98 -5.07
CA ARG A 38 -13.84 -29.06 -4.64
C ARG A 38 -12.98 -28.60 -5.82
N ALA A 39 -12.61 -29.51 -6.73
CA ALA A 39 -11.82 -29.19 -7.91
C ALA A 39 -12.58 -28.22 -8.84
N ALA A 40 -13.85 -28.48 -9.11
CA ALA A 40 -14.71 -27.61 -9.90
C ALA A 40 -14.86 -26.22 -9.27
N LEU A 41 -15.09 -26.14 -7.95
CA LEU A 41 -15.22 -24.86 -7.23
C LEU A 41 -13.92 -24.06 -7.24
N ARG A 42 -12.76 -24.72 -7.12
CA ARG A 42 -11.46 -24.05 -7.26
C ARG A 42 -11.25 -23.53 -8.68
N GLN A 43 -11.57 -24.31 -9.70
CA GLN A 43 -11.45 -23.90 -11.11
C GLN A 43 -12.36 -22.71 -11.43
N ALA A 44 -13.57 -22.69 -10.87
CA ALA A 44 -14.52 -21.59 -10.99
C ALA A 44 -14.14 -20.35 -10.14
N GLY A 45 -13.09 -20.41 -9.32
CA GLY A 45 -12.65 -19.32 -8.46
C GLY A 45 -13.54 -19.07 -7.23
N VAL A 46 -14.52 -19.94 -6.96
CA VAL A 46 -15.50 -19.81 -5.88
C VAL A 46 -14.86 -19.97 -4.50
N THR A 47 -13.72 -20.65 -4.42
CA THR A 47 -12.95 -20.79 -3.17
C THR A 47 -12.01 -19.62 -2.88
N ALA A 48 -12.03 -18.55 -3.68
CA ALA A 48 -11.24 -17.36 -3.38
C ALA A 48 -11.68 -16.75 -2.04
N PRO A 49 -10.75 -16.30 -1.18
CA PRO A 49 -11.13 -15.61 0.05
C PRO A 49 -12.03 -14.41 -0.26
N ARG A 50 -13.13 -14.28 0.50
CA ARG A 50 -13.98 -13.09 0.42
C ARG A 50 -13.15 -11.87 0.80
N LYS A 51 -13.42 -10.76 0.13
CA LYS A 51 -12.98 -9.45 0.62
C LYS A 51 -13.76 -9.17 1.90
N GLU A 52 -13.10 -9.42 3.04
CA GLU A 52 -13.65 -9.06 4.34
C GLU A 52 -13.82 -7.54 4.39
N ARG A 53 -14.92 -7.09 4.99
CA ARG A 53 -15.20 -5.67 5.20
C ARG A 53 -14.84 -5.31 6.63
N PRO A 54 -14.27 -4.11 6.87
CA PRO A 54 -14.17 -3.55 8.21
C PRO A 54 -15.53 -3.56 8.90
N SER A 55 -15.56 -3.74 10.22
CA SER A 55 -16.80 -3.51 10.97
C SER A 55 -17.14 -2.02 10.99
N PRO A 56 -18.43 -1.66 11.13
CA PRO A 56 -18.84 -0.27 11.35
C PRO A 56 -18.13 0.38 12.55
N ARG A 57 -17.80 -0.42 13.58
CA ARG A 57 -17.04 0.05 14.74
C ARG A 57 -15.61 0.46 14.38
N LEU A 58 -14.93 -0.33 13.55
CA LEU A 58 -13.59 0.00 13.06
C LEU A 58 -13.60 1.23 12.14
N GLU A 59 -14.61 1.35 11.28
CA GLU A 59 -14.79 2.54 10.44
C GLU A 59 -15.03 3.80 11.29
N SER A 60 -15.90 3.72 12.30
CA SER A 60 -16.13 4.80 13.26
C SER A 60 -14.85 5.19 14.02
N ALA A 61 -14.06 4.21 14.46
CA ALA A 61 -12.78 4.46 15.12
C ALA A 61 -11.76 5.13 14.19
N PHE A 62 -11.75 4.77 12.90
CA PHE A 62 -10.94 5.47 11.90
C PHE A 62 -11.37 6.93 11.74
N GLN A 63 -12.67 7.20 11.61
CA GLN A 63 -13.20 8.57 11.53
C GLN A 63 -12.81 9.41 12.76
N ALA A 64 -12.93 8.84 13.96
CA ALA A 64 -12.50 9.50 15.20
C ALA A 64 -10.99 9.75 15.24
N SER A 65 -10.18 8.83 14.70
CA SER A 65 -8.72 9.01 14.60
C SER A 65 -8.35 10.14 13.62
N VAL A 66 -9.11 10.28 12.52
CA VAL A 66 -8.94 11.40 11.57
C VAL A 66 -9.36 12.73 12.22
N ALA A 67 -10.42 12.75 13.03
CA ALA A 67 -10.78 13.95 13.79
C ALA A 67 -9.67 14.36 14.76
N LEU A 68 -9.01 13.41 15.44
CA LEU A 68 -7.83 13.70 16.28
C LEU A 68 -6.62 14.21 15.48
N TYR A 69 -6.46 13.74 14.24
CA TYR A 69 -5.47 14.30 13.32
C TYR A 69 -5.79 15.76 12.98
N GLU A 70 -7.04 16.07 12.63
CA GLU A 70 -7.47 17.45 12.29
C GLU A 70 -7.40 18.41 13.50
N ARG A 71 -7.68 17.90 14.70
CA ARG A 71 -7.60 18.65 15.94
C ARG A 71 -7.34 17.69 17.10
N PHE A 72 -6.16 17.79 17.69
CA PHE A 72 -5.82 16.98 18.83
C PHE A 72 -6.59 17.42 20.08
N GLU A 73 -7.22 16.47 20.76
CA GLU A 73 -7.96 16.67 22.00
C GLU A 73 -7.61 15.51 22.96
N PRO A 74 -6.89 15.76 24.08
CA PRO A 74 -6.40 14.70 24.97
C PRO A 74 -7.49 13.75 25.49
N ALA A 75 -8.66 14.28 25.88
CA ALA A 75 -9.77 13.46 26.37
C ALA A 75 -10.27 12.48 25.30
N ARG A 76 -10.45 12.95 24.06
CA ARG A 76 -10.86 12.09 22.93
C ARG A 76 -9.80 11.05 22.57
N TYR A 77 -8.52 11.40 22.73
CA TYR A 77 -7.42 10.46 22.55
C TYR A 77 -7.52 9.31 23.57
N GLU A 78 -7.66 9.62 24.86
CA GLU A 78 -7.77 8.60 25.92
C GLU A 78 -9.03 7.73 25.81
N GLU A 79 -10.14 8.29 25.32
CA GLU A 79 -11.37 7.53 25.06
C GLU A 79 -11.25 6.58 23.87
N LEU A 80 -10.57 7.00 22.80
CA LEU A 80 -10.48 6.26 21.56
C LEU A 80 -9.51 5.08 21.63
N PHE A 81 -8.38 5.27 22.31
CA PHE A 81 -7.29 4.30 22.33
C PHE A 81 -7.40 3.33 23.52
N ALA A 82 -7.01 2.07 23.26
CA ALA A 82 -6.93 1.04 24.29
C ALA A 82 -5.72 1.30 25.21
N ARG A 83 -5.77 0.78 26.44
CA ARG A 83 -4.71 0.98 27.44
C ARG A 83 -3.33 0.54 26.93
N SER A 84 -3.27 -0.59 26.26
CA SER A 84 -2.06 -1.12 25.61
C SER A 84 -1.45 -0.17 24.56
N PHE A 85 -2.24 0.71 23.94
CA PHE A 85 -1.72 1.76 23.05
C PHE A 85 -1.23 2.94 23.87
N LEU A 86 -2.03 3.41 24.83
CA LEU A 86 -1.72 4.54 25.70
C LEU A 86 -0.42 4.34 26.50
N ASP A 87 -0.13 3.10 26.92
CA ASP A 87 1.12 2.77 27.63
C ASP A 87 2.36 2.87 26.74
N ARG A 88 2.20 2.81 25.41
CA ARG A 88 3.31 2.90 24.43
C ARG A 88 3.44 4.28 23.79
N VAL A 89 2.33 5.01 23.69
CA VAL A 89 2.27 6.32 23.03
C VAL A 89 1.53 7.28 23.95
N SER A 90 2.27 8.21 24.55
CA SER A 90 1.68 9.25 25.37
C SER A 90 0.86 10.23 24.50
N PRO A 91 -0.11 10.95 25.09
CA PRO A 91 -0.86 11.99 24.39
C PRO A 91 0.06 13.03 23.73
N ALA A 92 1.10 13.49 24.42
CA ALA A 92 2.05 14.46 23.90
C ALA A 92 2.86 13.93 22.70
N ALA A 93 3.33 12.68 22.77
CA ALA A 93 4.04 12.06 21.64
C ALA A 93 3.14 11.89 20.41
N PHE A 94 1.87 11.52 20.63
CA PHE A 94 0.90 11.45 19.54
C PHE A 94 0.64 12.82 18.91
N GLU A 95 0.48 13.86 19.73
CA GLU A 95 0.28 15.22 19.25
C GLU A 95 1.46 15.69 18.40
N GLU A 96 2.70 15.47 18.84
CA GLU A 96 3.91 15.80 18.07
C GLU A 96 3.93 15.10 16.71
N ILE A 97 3.59 13.81 16.68
CA ILE A 97 3.49 13.03 15.43
C ILE A 97 2.44 13.66 14.49
N VAL A 98 1.26 14.00 15.02
CA VAL A 98 0.19 14.63 14.23
C VAL A 98 0.61 16.01 13.72
N GLN A 99 1.26 16.83 14.55
CA GLN A 99 1.73 18.16 14.17
C GLN A 99 2.76 18.09 13.03
N ARG A 100 3.72 17.16 13.12
CA ARG A 100 4.69 16.91 12.04
C ARG A 100 3.98 16.48 10.76
N LEU A 101 3.10 15.49 10.83
CA LEU A 101 2.36 15.01 9.66
C LEU A 101 1.50 16.11 9.02
N ARG A 102 0.89 17.00 9.82
CA ARG A 102 0.14 18.16 9.30
C ARG A 102 1.02 19.20 8.66
N LYS A 103 2.22 19.43 9.18
CA LYS A 103 3.20 20.32 8.55
C LYS A 103 3.54 19.79 7.15
N ASP A 104 3.74 18.48 7.02
CA ASP A 104 4.18 17.87 5.77
C ASP A 104 3.02 17.70 4.78
N HIS A 105 1.87 17.20 5.24
CA HIS A 105 0.75 16.78 4.39
C HIS A 105 -0.45 17.76 4.36
N GLY A 106 -0.53 18.67 5.31
CA GLY A 106 -1.66 19.58 5.46
C GLY A 106 -2.90 18.89 6.06
N ALA A 107 -4.08 19.46 5.80
CA ALA A 107 -5.32 18.81 6.20
C ALA A 107 -5.53 17.51 5.41
N CYS A 108 -6.10 16.49 6.07
CA CYS A 108 -6.36 15.20 5.46
C CYS A 108 -7.79 14.74 5.71
N LYS A 109 -8.44 14.27 4.65
CA LYS A 109 -9.81 13.74 4.68
C LYS A 109 -9.79 12.22 4.77
N PRO A 110 -10.76 11.62 5.48
CA PRO A 110 -10.91 10.17 5.54
C PRO A 110 -11.27 9.62 4.16
N GLY A 111 -10.62 8.53 3.76
CA GLY A 111 -10.89 7.81 2.51
C GLY A 111 -11.44 6.40 2.75
N ALA A 112 -11.53 5.62 1.66
CA ALA A 112 -12.03 4.25 1.70
C ALA A 112 -11.02 3.27 2.35
N ALA A 113 -11.52 2.14 2.82
CA ALA A 113 -10.69 1.01 3.22
C ALA A 113 -9.92 0.45 2.00
N LEU A 114 -8.60 0.42 2.09
CA LEU A 114 -7.70 -0.15 1.08
C LEU A 114 -7.61 -1.67 1.20
N SER A 115 -7.62 -2.16 2.44
CA SER A 115 -7.59 -3.59 2.74
C SER A 115 -8.15 -3.81 4.14
N SER A 116 -8.68 -5.01 4.38
CA SER A 116 -9.18 -5.44 5.68
C SER A 116 -8.73 -6.87 5.95
N LYS A 117 -8.39 -7.13 7.20
CA LYS A 117 -8.11 -8.45 7.74
C LYS A 117 -9.12 -8.69 8.87
N GLY A 118 -10.28 -9.16 8.48
CA GLY A 118 -11.44 -9.33 9.34
C GLY A 118 -12.06 -8.01 9.78
N ALA A 119 -13.07 -8.14 10.63
CA ALA A 119 -13.87 -7.02 11.12
C ALA A 119 -13.08 -5.98 11.95
N ARG A 120 -11.87 -6.31 12.44
CA ARG A 120 -11.15 -5.55 13.47
C ARG A 120 -9.81 -4.98 13.01
N GLU A 121 -9.32 -5.33 11.83
CA GLU A 121 -8.08 -4.78 11.29
C GLU A 121 -8.29 -4.29 9.85
N ALA A 122 -7.83 -3.08 9.55
CA ALA A 122 -7.89 -2.53 8.21
C ALA A 122 -6.82 -1.45 7.98
N LYS A 123 -6.55 -1.20 6.70
CA LYS A 123 -5.81 -0.04 6.22
C LYS A 123 -6.79 0.89 5.50
N PHE A 124 -6.77 2.17 5.82
CA PHE A 124 -7.62 3.19 5.20
C PHE A 124 -6.76 4.21 4.48
N ALA A 125 -7.26 4.69 3.33
CA ALA A 125 -6.66 5.82 2.65
C ALA A 125 -7.02 7.12 3.38
N MET A 126 -6.11 8.08 3.33
CA MET A 126 -6.34 9.47 3.72
C MET A 126 -5.87 10.36 2.58
N ALA A 127 -6.76 11.21 2.07
CA ALA A 127 -6.45 12.17 1.02
C ALA A 127 -6.06 13.49 1.67
N CYS A 128 -4.82 13.93 1.46
CA CYS A 128 -4.29 15.13 2.07
C CYS A 128 -4.14 16.26 1.07
N GLU A 129 -4.00 17.50 1.55
CA GLU A 129 -3.68 18.65 0.70
C GLU A 129 -2.38 18.43 -0.07
N ARG A 130 -1.38 17.83 0.59
CA ARG A 130 -0.07 17.49 0.02
C ARG A 130 0.16 15.98 0.07
N GLY A 131 -0.43 15.27 -0.89
CA GLY A 131 -0.21 13.85 -1.10
C GLY A 131 -1.24 12.95 -0.43
N ARG A 132 -0.81 11.77 0.02
CA ARG A 132 -1.69 10.74 0.56
C ARG A 132 -1.03 10.06 1.75
N MET A 133 -1.85 9.66 2.72
CA MET A 133 -1.44 8.82 3.83
C MET A 133 -2.28 7.56 3.87
N VAL A 134 -1.74 6.54 4.53
CA VAL A 134 -2.45 5.31 4.87
C VAL A 134 -2.48 5.17 6.38
N ALA A 135 -3.67 5.05 6.95
CA ALA A 135 -3.82 4.73 8.36
C ALA A 135 -4.07 3.22 8.52
N LYS A 136 -3.21 2.53 9.27
CA LYS A 136 -3.46 1.16 9.71
C LYS A 136 -4.06 1.17 11.11
N LEU A 137 -5.20 0.49 11.26
CA LEU A 137 -5.92 0.39 12.53
C LEU A 137 -6.19 -1.06 12.91
N THR A 138 -6.17 -1.32 14.22
CA THR A 138 -6.66 -2.57 14.80
C THR A 138 -7.44 -2.29 16.08
N LEU A 139 -8.61 -2.89 16.23
CA LEU A 139 -9.38 -2.83 17.46
C LEU A 139 -8.93 -3.89 18.45
N ASP A 140 -8.90 -3.50 19.72
CA ASP A 140 -8.83 -4.39 20.86
C ASP A 140 -10.05 -5.31 20.92
N THR A 141 -9.86 -6.56 21.34
CA THR A 141 -10.90 -7.58 21.28
C THR A 141 -11.96 -7.45 22.39
N GLU A 142 -11.59 -6.86 23.53
CA GLU A 142 -12.46 -6.76 24.71
C GLU A 142 -13.14 -5.39 24.76
N THR A 143 -12.35 -4.33 24.57
CA THR A 143 -12.82 -2.95 24.72
C THR A 143 -13.36 -2.34 23.43
N SER A 144 -13.08 -2.96 22.27
CA SER A 144 -13.36 -2.38 20.95
C SER A 144 -12.79 -0.96 20.76
N ARG A 145 -11.73 -0.62 21.51
CA ARG A 145 -10.92 0.60 21.35
C ARG A 145 -9.74 0.34 20.42
N VAL A 146 -9.07 1.38 19.96
CA VAL A 146 -7.95 1.23 19.02
C VAL A 146 -6.70 0.73 19.78
N ASN A 147 -6.26 -0.49 19.46
CA ASN A 147 -5.06 -1.11 20.04
C ASN A 147 -3.79 -0.85 19.20
N THR A 148 -3.95 -0.73 17.89
CA THR A 148 -2.86 -0.37 16.97
C THR A 148 -3.34 0.74 16.06
N PHE A 149 -2.52 1.78 15.96
CA PHE A 149 -2.71 2.88 15.04
C PHE A 149 -1.37 3.35 14.50
N ARG A 150 -1.24 3.39 13.19
CA ARG A 150 -0.02 3.84 12.52
C ARG A 150 -0.37 4.59 11.24
N PHE A 151 0.26 5.74 11.05
CA PHE A 151 0.31 6.41 9.76
C PHE A 151 1.49 5.84 8.96
N SER A 152 1.24 5.61 7.69
CA SER A 152 2.27 5.42 6.67
C SER A 152 2.04 6.51 5.64
N ALA A 153 3.00 7.41 5.52
CA ALA A 153 2.91 8.58 4.67
C ALA A 153 4.15 8.63 3.78
N VAL A 154 3.97 9.09 2.55
CA VAL A 154 5.07 9.41 1.66
C VAL A 154 5.15 10.93 1.63
N ALA A 155 6.11 11.50 2.34
CA ALA A 155 6.29 12.95 2.42
C ALA A 155 6.32 13.55 1.01
N PRO A 156 5.60 14.66 0.72
CA PRO A 156 5.55 15.23 -0.62
C PRO A 156 6.96 15.66 -1.07
N PRO A 157 7.29 15.53 -2.37
CA PRO A 157 8.58 15.98 -2.86
C PRO A 157 8.67 17.51 -2.73
N THR A 158 9.87 18.01 -2.38
CA THR A 158 10.16 19.44 -2.45
C THR A 158 10.11 19.92 -3.91
N GLU A 159 9.95 21.23 -4.13
CA GLU A 159 9.99 21.81 -5.48
C GLU A 159 11.34 21.61 -6.19
N ALA A 160 12.43 21.48 -5.42
CA ALA A 160 13.73 21.11 -5.96
C ALA A 160 13.72 19.66 -6.46
N MET A 161 13.26 18.72 -5.63
CA MET A 161 13.15 17.30 -5.96
C MET A 161 12.23 17.07 -7.16
N LYS A 162 11.08 17.75 -7.21
CA LYS A 162 10.14 17.64 -8.32
C LYS A 162 10.75 18.12 -9.65
N ARG A 163 11.45 19.25 -9.64
CA ARG A 163 12.15 19.76 -10.83
C ARG A 163 13.26 18.82 -11.28
N ALA A 164 14.05 18.29 -10.36
CA ALA A 164 15.09 17.30 -10.67
C ALA A 164 14.47 16.05 -11.32
N ALA A 165 13.38 15.52 -10.77
CA ALA A 165 12.67 14.37 -11.33
C ALA A 165 12.13 14.63 -12.75
N GLU A 166 11.53 15.79 -12.99
CA GLU A 166 11.06 16.19 -14.33
C GLU A 166 12.21 16.30 -15.34
N GLN A 167 13.37 16.83 -14.90
CA GLN A 167 14.56 16.94 -15.73
C GLN A 167 15.18 15.58 -16.06
N VAL A 168 15.25 14.64 -15.11
CA VAL A 168 15.72 13.26 -15.36
C VAL A 168 14.81 12.57 -16.39
N VAL A 169 13.48 12.69 -16.25
CA VAL A 169 12.53 12.13 -17.22
C VAL A 169 12.69 12.78 -18.60
N ALA A 170 12.98 14.08 -18.68
CA ALA A 170 13.25 14.77 -19.94
C ALA A 170 14.55 14.27 -20.62
N LEU A 171 15.60 14.01 -19.84
CA LEU A 171 16.85 13.40 -20.30
C LEU A 171 16.59 11.99 -20.85
N ALA A 172 15.85 11.15 -20.11
CA ALA A 172 15.46 9.81 -20.54
C ALA A 172 14.67 9.83 -21.86
N ALA A 173 13.86 10.87 -22.09
CA ALA A 173 13.12 11.06 -23.33
C ALA A 173 13.98 11.58 -24.51
N GLY A 174 15.27 11.85 -24.30
CA GLY A 174 16.19 12.36 -25.31
C GLY A 174 16.02 13.86 -25.64
N GLN A 175 15.47 14.65 -24.71
CA GLN A 175 15.29 16.09 -24.95
C GLN A 175 16.62 16.85 -24.90
N ARG A 176 17.03 17.45 -26.01
CA ARG A 176 18.32 18.15 -26.16
C ARG A 176 18.47 19.44 -25.34
N LYS A 177 17.40 19.96 -24.72
CA LYS A 177 17.44 21.23 -23.98
C LYS A 177 18.05 21.09 -22.59
N THR A 178 18.15 19.88 -22.07
CA THR A 178 18.69 19.58 -20.74
C THR A 178 19.92 18.71 -20.92
N THR A 179 21.02 19.06 -20.26
CA THR A 179 22.24 18.23 -20.27
C THR A 179 22.39 17.48 -18.96
N LEU A 180 23.08 16.34 -18.96
CA LEU A 180 23.35 15.56 -17.74
C LEU A 180 24.03 16.43 -16.67
N GLN A 181 24.99 17.29 -17.06
CA GLN A 181 25.69 18.20 -16.14
C GLN A 181 24.80 19.31 -15.56
N GLN A 182 23.59 19.52 -16.09
CA GLN A 182 22.62 20.45 -15.52
C GLN A 182 21.72 19.79 -14.47
N VAL A 183 21.65 18.47 -14.45
CA VAL A 183 20.73 17.72 -13.59
C VAL A 183 21.49 17.03 -12.49
N PHE A 184 22.63 16.44 -12.80
CA PHE A 184 23.45 15.67 -11.89
C PHE A 184 24.55 16.52 -11.24
N SER A 185 24.86 16.23 -9.98
CA SER A 185 25.96 16.88 -9.25
C SER A 185 27.30 16.34 -9.72
N ARG A 186 28.40 16.98 -9.30
CA ARG A 186 29.75 16.50 -9.62
C ARG A 186 30.09 15.16 -8.96
N ALA A 187 29.34 14.77 -7.93
CA ALA A 187 29.53 13.49 -7.24
C ALA A 187 28.86 12.31 -7.97
N ALA A 188 27.97 12.58 -8.93
CA ALA A 188 27.28 11.53 -9.68
C ALA A 188 28.19 10.87 -10.72
N ASP A 189 28.05 9.56 -10.91
CA ASP A 189 28.64 8.85 -12.05
C ASP A 189 27.79 9.08 -13.30
N VAL A 190 28.10 10.16 -14.03
CA VAL A 190 27.35 10.57 -15.22
C VAL A 190 27.36 9.49 -16.31
N GLY A 191 28.42 8.68 -16.41
CA GLY A 191 28.51 7.61 -17.41
C GLY A 191 27.56 6.45 -17.09
N ALA A 192 27.51 6.03 -15.83
CA ALA A 192 26.56 5.02 -15.37
C ALA A 192 25.11 5.50 -15.54
N VAL A 193 24.84 6.75 -15.17
CA VAL A 193 23.52 7.38 -15.32
C VAL A 193 23.10 7.45 -16.79
N GLU A 194 23.99 7.87 -17.69
CA GLU A 194 23.68 7.92 -19.13
C GLU A 194 23.27 6.53 -19.64
N GLN A 195 24.04 5.50 -19.29
CA GLN A 195 23.73 4.13 -19.66
C GLN A 195 22.38 3.64 -19.10
N GLU A 196 22.06 3.94 -17.85
CA GLU A 196 20.76 3.59 -17.25
C GLU A 196 19.58 4.26 -17.94
N LEU A 197 19.71 5.55 -18.29
CA LEU A 197 18.67 6.30 -18.99
C LEU A 197 18.46 5.79 -20.42
N GLU A 198 19.53 5.40 -21.11
CA GLU A 198 19.44 4.76 -22.41
C GLU A 198 18.76 3.39 -22.33
N ASP A 199 19.16 2.54 -21.37
CA ASP A 199 18.54 1.25 -21.10
C ASP A 199 17.03 1.39 -20.81
N LEU A 200 16.64 2.38 -19.98
CA LEU A 200 15.24 2.69 -19.69
C LEU A 200 14.48 3.03 -20.97
N ARG A 201 15.03 3.93 -21.79
CA ARG A 201 14.43 4.37 -23.06
C ARG A 201 14.30 3.20 -24.04
N GLU A 202 15.33 2.38 -24.17
CA GLU A 202 15.39 1.25 -25.10
C GLU A 202 14.43 0.12 -24.71
N ARG A 203 14.24 -0.16 -23.42
CA ARG A 203 13.36 -1.23 -22.95
C ARG A 203 11.91 -0.77 -22.81
N HIS A 204 11.68 0.42 -22.26
CA HIS A 204 10.35 0.88 -21.83
C HIS A 204 9.76 2.01 -22.68
N GLY A 205 10.55 2.59 -23.60
CA GLY A 205 10.11 3.74 -24.41
C GLY A 205 10.09 5.02 -23.58
N ARG A 206 9.23 5.99 -23.94
CA ARG A 206 9.13 7.22 -23.16
C ARG A 206 8.38 6.97 -21.86
N CYS A 207 8.92 7.48 -20.76
CA CYS A 207 8.29 7.43 -19.45
C CYS A 207 7.76 8.82 -19.07
N ARG A 208 6.72 8.84 -18.24
CA ARG A 208 6.18 10.05 -17.60
C ARG A 208 6.27 9.90 -16.09
N LEU A 209 6.54 11.02 -15.42
CA LEU A 209 6.56 11.08 -13.97
C LEU A 209 5.15 10.83 -13.41
N GLY A 210 5.04 9.86 -12.53
CA GLY A 210 3.83 9.53 -11.78
C GLY A 210 3.90 10.08 -10.36
N GLY A 211 3.09 9.49 -9.47
CA GLY A 211 3.07 9.88 -8.06
C GLY A 211 4.23 9.29 -7.25
N SER A 212 4.51 9.91 -6.12
CA SER A 212 5.47 9.45 -5.11
C SER A 212 5.12 8.07 -4.56
N THR A 213 6.13 7.24 -4.36
CA THR A 213 6.01 5.88 -3.81
C THR A 213 6.73 5.72 -2.48
N ASP A 214 7.80 6.48 -2.27
CA ASP A 214 8.57 6.54 -1.01
C ASP A 214 9.30 7.89 -0.92
N SER A 215 9.64 8.33 0.30
CA SER A 215 10.25 9.64 0.52
C SER A 215 10.75 9.77 1.96
N ASP A 216 11.96 10.28 2.13
CA ASP A 216 12.46 10.75 3.43
C ASP A 216 12.02 12.21 3.73
N GLY A 217 11.45 12.89 2.73
CA GLY A 217 10.93 14.25 2.80
C GLY A 217 11.88 15.36 2.34
N GLU A 218 13.18 15.09 2.20
CA GLU A 218 14.16 16.14 1.90
C GLU A 218 15.25 15.72 0.90
N HIS A 219 15.88 14.56 1.06
CA HIS A 219 17.08 14.17 0.31
C HIS A 219 16.79 13.04 -0.66
N GLU A 220 15.97 12.07 -0.26
CA GLU A 220 15.63 10.90 -1.05
C GLU A 220 14.14 10.86 -1.40
N HIS A 221 13.82 10.58 -2.66
CA HIS A 221 12.45 10.43 -3.10
C HIS A 221 12.30 9.40 -4.22
N ALA A 222 11.28 8.55 -4.09
CA ALA A 222 10.93 7.54 -5.07
C ALA A 222 9.64 7.94 -5.81
N PHE A 223 9.68 7.90 -7.13
CA PHE A 223 8.57 8.21 -8.03
C PHE A 223 8.20 7.00 -8.85
N ARG A 224 6.90 6.76 -9.03
CA ARG A 224 6.45 5.83 -10.07
C ARG A 224 6.67 6.44 -11.44
N LEU A 225 7.15 5.66 -12.39
CA LEU A 225 7.18 6.03 -13.80
C LEU A 225 6.11 5.24 -14.58
N ALA A 226 5.43 5.94 -15.49
CA ALA A 226 4.50 5.35 -16.44
C ALA A 226 5.10 5.38 -17.84
N CYS A 227 5.48 4.22 -18.38
CA CYS A 227 6.20 4.10 -19.65
C CYS A 227 5.34 3.52 -20.78
N GLU A 228 5.62 3.92 -22.02
CA GLU A 228 4.83 3.56 -23.22
C GLU A 228 4.78 2.06 -23.50
N ARG A 229 5.91 1.36 -23.36
CA ARG A 229 6.01 -0.10 -23.61
C ARG A 229 5.68 -0.94 -22.38
N GLY A 230 5.04 -0.34 -21.38
CA GLY A 230 4.66 -0.99 -20.14
C GLY A 230 5.83 -1.19 -19.18
N GLY A 231 5.53 -1.84 -18.06
CA GLY A 231 6.40 -1.89 -16.89
C GLY A 231 6.06 -0.78 -15.91
N ASN A 232 5.74 -1.15 -14.67
CA ASN A 232 5.74 -0.19 -13.58
C ASN A 232 7.20 -0.05 -13.18
N MET A 233 7.78 1.13 -13.38
CA MET A 233 9.13 1.42 -12.90
C MET A 233 9.03 2.36 -11.69
N VAL A 234 10.02 2.29 -10.81
CA VAL A 234 10.24 3.24 -9.73
C VAL A 234 11.58 3.91 -10.01
N MET A 235 11.59 5.23 -9.95
CA MET A 235 12.78 6.07 -10.02
C MET A 235 13.04 6.62 -8.64
N LYS A 236 14.15 6.23 -8.02
CA LYS A 236 14.62 6.84 -6.78
C LYS A 236 15.66 7.89 -7.12
N LEU A 237 15.57 9.02 -6.44
CA LEU A 237 16.49 10.15 -6.60
C LEU A 237 17.01 10.55 -5.24
N GLU A 238 18.32 10.79 -5.16
CA GLU A 238 18.96 11.46 -4.03
C GLU A 238 19.46 12.84 -4.48
N LEU A 239 19.09 13.91 -3.78
CA LEU A 239 19.63 15.25 -4.01
C LEU A 239 20.95 15.47 -3.28
N ASP A 240 21.86 16.17 -3.93
CA ASP A 240 23.15 16.54 -3.36
C ASP A 240 23.01 17.69 -2.35
N ALA A 241 23.48 17.46 -1.11
CA ALA A 241 23.46 18.49 -0.06
C ALA A 241 24.45 19.65 -0.32
N GLY A 242 25.53 19.40 -1.07
CA GLY A 242 26.54 20.40 -1.44
C GLY A 242 26.24 21.17 -2.72
N GLU A 243 25.38 20.62 -3.59
CA GLU A 243 24.90 21.27 -4.81
C GLU A 243 23.36 21.29 -4.86
N PRO A 244 22.69 22.26 -4.21
CA PRO A 244 21.24 22.25 -4.03
C PRO A 244 20.45 22.08 -5.34
N GLY A 245 19.55 21.09 -5.34
CA GLY A 245 18.69 20.77 -6.49
C GLY A 245 19.35 19.95 -7.59
N ARG A 246 20.59 19.49 -7.39
CA ARG A 246 21.27 18.52 -8.26
C ARG A 246 21.06 17.11 -7.75
N VAL A 247 20.94 16.15 -8.67
CA VAL A 247 20.83 14.73 -8.35
C VAL A 247 22.22 14.16 -8.13
N ARG A 248 22.47 13.59 -6.95
CA ARG A 248 23.68 12.85 -6.62
C ARG A 248 23.58 11.41 -7.11
N GLU A 249 22.42 10.79 -6.91
CA GLU A 249 22.18 9.37 -7.22
C GLU A 249 20.82 9.18 -7.91
N LEU A 250 20.80 8.31 -8.91
CA LEU A 250 19.62 7.85 -9.62
C LEU A 250 19.61 6.32 -9.53
N GLU A 251 18.47 5.75 -9.17
CA GLU A 251 18.24 4.32 -9.25
C GLU A 251 16.91 4.05 -9.96
N LEU A 252 16.93 3.10 -10.90
CA LEU A 252 15.75 2.68 -11.66
C LEU A 252 15.45 1.21 -11.41
N GLU A 253 14.31 0.94 -10.77
CA GLU A 253 13.88 -0.41 -10.42
C GLU A 253 12.53 -0.75 -11.05
N ALA A 254 12.29 -2.04 -11.30
CA ALA A 254 10.93 -2.51 -11.56
C ALA A 254 10.10 -2.37 -10.27
N ALA A 255 8.95 -1.68 -10.36
CA ALA A 255 8.07 -1.53 -9.23
C ALA A 255 7.61 -2.91 -8.74
N PRO A 256 7.57 -3.13 -7.41
CA PRO A 256 7.11 -4.39 -6.86
C PRO A 256 5.69 -4.70 -7.37
N GLN A 257 5.52 -5.86 -8.00
CA GLN A 257 4.23 -6.29 -8.51
C GLN A 257 3.26 -6.46 -7.34
N THR A 258 2.29 -5.55 -7.21
CA THR A 258 1.18 -5.72 -6.27
C THR A 258 0.19 -6.75 -6.84
N GLY A 259 0.52 -8.03 -6.67
CA GLY A 259 -0.43 -9.13 -6.81
C GLY A 259 -0.18 -10.07 -7.98
N ARG A 260 -0.12 -11.37 -7.61
CA ARG A 260 0.05 -12.60 -8.40
C ARG A 260 1.48 -12.88 -8.85
N CYS A 261 2.13 -13.79 -8.11
CA CYS A 261 3.18 -14.63 -8.67
C CYS A 261 2.63 -15.27 -9.97
N PRO A 262 3.33 -15.12 -11.11
CA PRO A 262 2.98 -15.88 -12.30
C PRO A 262 3.09 -17.36 -11.97
N ARG A 263 2.07 -18.15 -12.37
CA ARG A 263 2.19 -19.61 -12.34
C ARG A 263 3.37 -19.98 -13.23
N LYS A 264 4.35 -20.66 -12.65
CA LYS A 264 5.41 -21.33 -13.40
C LYS A 264 4.74 -22.31 -14.39
N PRO A 265 5.14 -22.33 -15.68
CA PRO A 265 4.64 -23.28 -16.65
C PRO A 265 4.88 -24.73 -16.21
#